data_AF-A0A2H0Z6P2-F1
#
_entry.id   AF-A0A2H0Z6P2-F1
#
_cell.length_a   1.000
_cell.length_b   1.000
_cell.length_c   1.000
_cell.angle_alpha   90.00
_cell.angle_beta   90.00
_cell.angle_gamma   90.00
#
_symmetry.space_group_name_H-M   'P 1'
#
loop_
_entity.id
_entity.type
_entity.pdbx_description
1 polymer ?
#
loop_
_entity_poly.entity_id
_entity_poly.type
_entity_poly.pdbx_seq_one_letter_code
_entity_poly.pdbx_strand_id
1 'polypeptide(L)' 'AQGTGEVYQKQEEFLKPVKDKVLKTIETVAKEEGMQFVFDKTEQAAILLYADSAYEITYKVLDKLKR' A
#
# COMPACT_ATOMS: atom_id res chain seq x y z
N ALA A 1 29.38 4.07 -13.17
CA ALA A 1 28.06 3.59 -13.61
C ALA A 1 27.07 4.74 -13.52
N GLN A 2 26.73 5.37 -14.67
CA GLN A 2 25.77 6.49 -14.75
C GLN A 2 24.45 6.08 -15.44
N GLY A 3 24.20 4.77 -15.61
CA GLY A 3 23.00 4.24 -16.30
C GLY A 3 21.90 3.73 -15.37
N THR A 4 22.06 3.84 -14.06
CA THR A 4 21.09 3.34 -13.07
C THR A 4 20.06 4.39 -12.70
N GLY A 5 20.47 5.64 -12.45
CA GLY A 5 19.59 6.69 -11.94
C GLY A 5 18.39 7.01 -12.83
N GLU A 6 18.60 7.21 -14.14
CA GLU A 6 17.51 7.53 -15.09
C GLU A 6 16.54 6.36 -15.29
N VAL A 7 17.04 5.12 -15.27
CA VAL A 7 16.21 3.91 -15.37
C VAL A 7 15.35 3.78 -14.12
N TYR A 8 15.92 3.98 -12.92
CA TYR A 8 15.14 3.97 -11.67
C TYR A 8 14.09 5.08 -11.64
N GLN A 9 14.42 6.29 -12.11
CA GLN A 9 13.46 7.40 -12.20
C GLN A 9 12.29 7.06 -13.14
N LYS A 10 12.57 6.53 -14.33
CA LYS A 10 11.52 6.09 -15.26
C LYS A 10 10.66 4.96 -14.69
N GLN A 11 11.26 4.03 -13.95
CA GLN A 11 10.51 2.98 -13.24
C GLN A 11 9.61 3.56 -12.16
N GLU A 12 10.11 4.52 -11.37
CA GLU A 12 9.31 5.22 -10.35
C GLU A 12 8.15 5.99 -10.98
N GLU A 13 8.39 6.74 -12.06
CA GLU A 13 7.36 7.47 -12.79
C GLU A 13 6.26 6.53 -13.32
N PHE A 14 6.65 5.37 -13.87
CA PHE A 14 5.72 4.39 -14.38
C PHE A 14 4.91 3.69 -13.27
N LEU A 15 5.54 3.41 -12.13
CA LEU A 15 4.88 2.74 -11.00
C LEU A 15 4.04 3.69 -10.15
N LYS A 16 4.37 4.99 -10.15
CA LYS A 16 3.66 6.01 -9.37
C LYS A 16 2.13 5.97 -9.52
N PRO A 17 1.54 5.96 -10.72
CA PRO A 17 0.07 5.89 -10.86
C PRO A 17 -0.53 4.63 -10.24
N VAL A 18 0.19 3.50 -10.29
CA VAL A 18 -0.26 2.25 -9.66
C VAL A 18 -0.19 2.36 -8.13
N LYS A 19 0.92 2.87 -7.59
CA LYS A 19 1.09 3.12 -6.16
C LYS A 19 0.02 4.09 -5.63
N ASP A 20 -0.24 5.18 -6.35
CA ASP A 20 -1.25 6.17 -5.98
C ASP A 20 -2.67 5.56 -5.96
N LYS A 21 -2.99 4.70 -6.94
CA LYS A 21 -4.28 3.97 -6.96
C LYS A 21 -4.40 3.06 -5.74
N VAL A 22 -3.35 2.29 -5.42
CA VAL A 22 -3.34 1.39 -4.25
C VAL A 22 -3.52 2.16 -2.95
N LEU A 23 -2.75 3.24 -2.73
CA LEU A 23 -2.86 4.07 -1.52
C LEU A 23 -4.25 4.67 -1.34
N LYS A 24 -4.85 5.19 -2.42
CA LYS A 24 -6.22 5.73 -2.37
C LYS A 24 -7.26 4.64 -2.07
N THR A 25 -7.08 3.44 -2.59
CA THR A 25 -7.97 2.32 -2.27
C THR A 25 -7.81 1.86 -0.82
N ILE A 26 -6.58 1.80 -0.28
CA ILE A 26 -6.33 1.54 1.14
C ILE A 26 -7.06 2.58 2.00
N GLU A 27 -6.92 3.87 1.70
CA GLU A 27 -7.60 4.94 2.43
C GLU A 27 -9.13 4.78 2.40
N THR A 28 -9.69 4.41 1.24
CA THR A 28 -11.12 4.19 1.09
C THR A 28 -11.60 3.03 1.95
N VAL A 29 -10.91 1.90 1.92
CA VAL A 29 -11.26 0.73 2.74
C VAL A 29 -11.10 1.04 4.22
N ALA A 30 -10.01 1.72 4.62
CA ALA A 30 -9.79 2.11 6.01
C ALA A 30 -10.95 2.97 6.55
N LYS A 31 -11.46 3.91 5.76
CA LYS A 31 -12.64 4.73 6.12
C LYS A 31 -13.92 3.89 6.25
N GLU A 32 -14.13 2.95 5.34
CA GLU A 32 -15.29 2.03 5.37
C GLU A 32 -15.26 1.12 6.61
N GLU A 33 -14.08 0.69 7.03
CA GLU A 33 -13.87 -0.18 8.20
C GLU A 33 -13.73 0.60 9.52
N GLY A 34 -13.78 1.93 9.48
CA GLY A 34 -13.60 2.77 10.68
C GLY A 34 -12.20 2.69 11.28
N MET A 35 -11.18 2.43 10.46
CA MET A 35 -9.78 2.36 10.86
C MET A 35 -9.12 3.74 10.87
N GLN A 36 -8.35 4.04 11.91
CA GLN A 36 -7.59 5.29 12.04
C GLN A 36 -6.17 5.17 11.48
N PHE A 37 -5.63 3.95 11.46
CA PHE A 37 -4.29 3.65 10.98
C PHE A 37 -4.28 2.32 10.22
N VAL A 38 -3.45 2.25 9.18
CA VAL A 38 -3.15 1.02 8.44
C VAL A 38 -1.64 0.90 8.40
N PHE A 39 -1.12 -0.23 8.87
CA PHE A 39 0.30 -0.55 8.85
C PHE A 39 0.57 -1.58 7.76
N ASP A 40 1.67 -1.41 7.03
CA ASP A 40 2.18 -2.45 6.17
C ASP A 40 2.71 -3.62 7.03
N LYS A 41 2.40 -4.85 6.65
CA LYS A 41 2.84 -6.08 7.34
C LYS A 41 4.22 -6.55 6.85
N THR A 42 5.01 -5.67 6.26
CA THR A 42 6.40 -5.97 5.93
C THR A 42 7.26 -5.90 7.19
N GLU A 43 8.35 -6.66 7.22
CA GLU A 43 9.37 -6.63 8.29
C GLU A 43 9.98 -5.22 8.51
N GLN A 44 9.72 -4.26 7.60
CA GLN A 44 10.12 -2.87 7.77
C GLN A 44 9.23 -2.10 8.76
N ALA A 45 8.03 -2.58 9.09
CA ALA A 45 7.15 -1.97 10.08
C ALA A 45 7.61 -2.33 11.50
N ALA A 46 8.76 -1.81 11.92
CA ALA A 46 9.40 -2.09 13.21
C ALA A 46 8.56 -1.71 14.46
N ILE A 47 7.37 -1.13 14.27
CA ILE A 47 6.48 -0.61 15.33
C ILE A 47 5.27 -1.54 15.55
N LEU A 48 4.93 -2.41 14.59
CA LEU A 48 3.75 -3.29 14.70
C LEU A 48 4.08 -4.58 15.46
N LEU A 49 3.82 -4.60 16.77
CA LEU A 49 4.12 -5.76 17.62
C LEU A 49 3.04 -6.86 17.56
N TYR A 50 1.79 -6.47 17.40
CA TYR A 50 0.64 -7.38 17.30
C TYR A 50 -0.51 -6.69 16.57
N ALA A 51 -1.23 -7.45 15.74
CA ALA A 51 -2.51 -7.06 15.17
C ALA A 51 -3.41 -8.30 15.07
N ASP A 52 -4.68 -8.14 15.44
CA ASP A 52 -5.66 -9.21 15.22
C ASP A 52 -5.92 -9.38 13.72
N SER A 53 -5.97 -10.63 13.25
CA SER A 53 -6.28 -10.99 11.86
C SER A 53 -7.62 -10.44 11.37
N ALA A 54 -8.57 -10.15 12.27
CA ALA A 54 -9.84 -9.51 11.95
C ALA A 54 -9.69 -8.10 11.35
N TYR A 55 -8.54 -7.46 11.56
CA TYR A 55 -8.20 -6.14 11.00
C TYR A 55 -7.32 -6.23 9.74
N GLU A 56 -7.12 -7.41 9.19
CA GLU A 56 -6.43 -7.60 7.90
C GLU A 56 -7.37 -7.18 6.75
N ILE A 57 -6.93 -6.25 5.90
CA ILE A 57 -7.76 -5.67 4.83
C ILE A 57 -7.23 -5.92 3.41
N THR A 58 -6.16 -6.70 3.23
CA THR A 58 -5.52 -6.95 1.93
C THR A 58 -6.53 -7.40 0.89
N TYR A 59 -7.37 -8.37 1.20
CA TYR A 59 -8.38 -8.87 0.25
C TYR A 59 -9.46 -7.84 -0.07
N LYS A 60 -9.90 -7.06 0.92
CA LYS A 60 -10.90 -6.00 0.71
C LYS A 60 -10.35 -4.88 -0.18
N VAL A 61 -9.08 -4.51 0.01
CA VAL A 61 -8.36 -3.57 -0.85
C VAL A 61 -8.21 -4.12 -2.27
N LEU A 62 -7.80 -5.38 -2.43
CA LEU A 62 -7.67 -6.03 -3.73
C LEU A 62 -9.00 -6.10 -4.49
N ASP A 63 -10.08 -6.46 -3.80
CA ASP A 63 -11.41 -6.52 -4.41
C ASP A 63 -11.90 -5.16 -4.85
N LYS A 64 -11.65 -4.11 -4.06
CA LYS A 64 -12.00 -2.74 -4.43
C LYS A 64 -11.11 -2.18 -5.56
N LEU A 65 -9.87 -2.61 -5.68
CA LEU A 65 -8.97 -2.22 -6.79
C LEU A 65 -9.40 -2.75 -8.16
N LYS A 66 -10.04 -3.93 -8.18
CA LYS A 66 -10.50 -4.64 -9.38
C LYS A 66 -11.84 -4.14 -9.93
N ARG A 67 -12.62 -3.43 -9.11
CA ARG A 67 -13.88 -2.79 -9.50
C ARG A 67 -13.58 -1.47 -10.21
#